data_AF-A0A059LLQ3-F1
#
_entry.id   AF-A0A059LLQ3-F1
#
_cell.length_a   1.000
_cell.length_b   1.000
_cell.length_c   1.000
_cell.angle_alpha   90.00
_cell.angle_beta   90.00
_cell.angle_gamma   90.00
#
_symmetry.space_group_name_H-M   'P 1'
#
loop_
_entity.id
_entity.type
_entity.pdbx_description
1 polymer ?
#
loop_
_entity_poly.entity_id
_entity_poly.type
_entity_poly.pdbx_seq_one_letter_code
_entity_poly.pdbx_strand_id
1 'polypeptide(L)'
;GLYLASPCGSRVKHFPVGALPAGPAARFEALFSERPLWAREDLRPFVADLAQPGQTLEALLLRHSRLVQPDPGQPALHAAR
;
A
#
# COMPACT_ATOMS: atom_id res chain seq x y z
N GLY A 1 -0.29 -36.41 20.67
CA GLY A 1 0.56 -35.70 19.68
C GLY A 1 -0.32 -34.65 19.02
N LEU A 2 -0.04 -33.35 19.19
CA LEU A 2 0.92 -32.55 18.41
C LEU A 2 0.46 -32.30 16.97
N TYR A 3 0.01 -31.07 16.69
CA TYR A 3 0.35 -30.21 15.53
C TYR A 3 0.05 -28.76 15.98
N LEU A 4 1.03 -28.02 16.53
CA LEU A 4 1.85 -27.02 15.82
C LEU A 4 1.03 -26.12 14.87
N ALA A 5 0.51 -25.02 15.40
CA ALA A 5 0.43 -23.78 14.63
C ALA A 5 1.35 -22.78 15.32
N SER A 6 2.59 -22.75 14.84
CA SER A 6 3.57 -21.71 15.19
C SER A 6 2.89 -20.34 15.11
N PRO A 7 3.07 -19.43 16.09
CA PRO A 7 2.71 -18.04 15.89
C PRO A 7 3.60 -17.56 14.74
N CYS A 8 3.02 -17.40 13.55
CA CYS A 8 3.80 -16.96 12.41
C CYS A 8 4.34 -15.57 12.75
N GLY A 9 5.66 -15.47 12.89
CA GLY A 9 6.30 -14.23 13.30
C GLY A 9 5.95 -13.15 12.29
N SER A 10 5.18 -12.16 12.74
CA SER A 10 4.86 -10.98 11.96
C SER A 10 6.16 -10.25 11.68
N ARG A 11 6.74 -10.50 10.50
CA ARG A 11 7.99 -9.84 10.08
C ARG A 11 7.66 -8.40 9.72
N VAL A 12 7.78 -7.52 10.71
CA VAL A 12 7.66 -6.07 10.52
C VAL A 12 8.93 -5.61 9.81
N LYS A 13 8.83 -5.33 8.50
CA LYS A 13 9.88 -4.60 7.78
C LYS A 13 9.69 -3.12 8.06
N HIS A 14 10.75 -2.48 8.57
CA HIS A 14 10.79 -1.03 8.66
C HIS A 14 10.96 -0.46 7.25
N PHE A 15 9.96 0.27 6.77
CA PHE A 15 9.97 0.93 5.47
C PHE A 15 10.01 2.44 5.68
N PRO A 16 11.21 3.06 5.74
CA PRO A 16 11.33 4.46 6.09
C PRO A 16 10.80 5.34 4.97
N VAL A 17 9.84 6.21 5.30
CA VAL A 17 9.27 7.21 4.37
C VAL A 17 10.37 8.10 3.77
N GLY A 18 11.44 8.39 4.54
CA GLY A 18 12.57 9.21 4.08
C GLY A 18 13.47 8.55 3.03
N ALA A 19 13.36 7.24 2.80
CA ALA A 19 14.09 6.56 1.72
C ALA A 19 13.27 6.45 0.43
N LEU A 20 12.02 6.92 0.44
CA LEU A 20 11.15 6.83 -0.73
C LEU A 20 11.54 7.88 -1.79
N PRO A 21 11.44 7.52 -3.08
CA PRO A 21 11.59 8.48 -4.16
C PRO A 21 10.64 9.68 -4.00
N ALA A 22 11.10 10.86 -4.39
CA ALA A 22 10.28 12.08 -4.37
C ALA A 22 9.18 12.07 -5.46
N GLY A 23 9.40 11.33 -6.55
CA GLY A 23 8.43 11.23 -7.64
C GLY A 23 7.28 10.29 -7.30
N PRO A 24 6.02 10.66 -7.61
CA PRO A 24 4.86 9.85 -7.26
C PRO A 24 4.90 8.46 -7.91
N ALA A 25 5.18 8.38 -9.22
CA ALA A 25 5.25 7.11 -9.94
C ALA A 25 6.29 6.14 -9.32
N ALA A 26 7.52 6.62 -9.12
CA ALA A 26 8.60 5.82 -8.54
C ALA A 26 8.31 5.38 -7.10
N ARG A 27 7.62 6.23 -6.31
CA ARG A 27 7.21 5.88 -4.95
C ARG A 27 6.16 4.78 -4.93
N PHE A 28 5.14 4.88 -5.78
CA PHE A 28 4.13 3.82 -5.92
C PHE A 28 4.77 2.50 -6.37
N GLU A 29 5.68 2.54 -7.34
CA GLU A 29 6.42 1.36 -7.80
C GLU A 29 7.21 0.68 -6.67
N ALA A 30 7.92 1.47 -5.85
CA ALA A 30 8.64 0.95 -4.68
C ALA A 30 7.70 0.33 -3.63
N LEU A 31 6.58 1.00 -3.32
CA LEU A 31 5.57 0.51 -2.37
C LEU A 31 4.94 -0.82 -2.82
N PHE A 32 4.57 -0.91 -4.09
CA PHE A 32 3.97 -2.12 -4.64
C PHE A 32 4.97 -3.25 -4.87
N SER A 33 6.25 -2.93 -5.06
CA SER A 33 7.33 -3.93 -5.09
C SER A 33 7.55 -4.59 -3.73
N GLU A 34 7.41 -3.84 -2.63
CA GLU A 34 7.48 -4.42 -1.27
C GLU A 34 6.23 -5.22 -0.90
N ARG A 35 5.04 -4.72 -1.25
CA ARG A 35 3.77 -5.41 -1.00
C ARG A 35 2.81 -5.19 -2.16
N PRO A 36 2.31 -6.25 -2.82
CA PRO A 36 1.52 -6.11 -4.04
C PRO A 36 0.11 -5.55 -3.81
N LEU A 37 -0.43 -5.71 -2.60
CA LEU A 37 -1.77 -5.28 -2.22
C LEU A 37 -1.71 -4.41 -0.95
N TRP A 38 -2.35 -3.25 -0.99
CA TRP A 38 -2.37 -2.31 0.12
C TRP A 38 -3.78 -1.84 0.47
N ALA A 39 -4.07 -1.72 1.75
CA ALA A 39 -5.23 -0.95 2.21
C ALA A 39 -4.97 0.56 2.03
N ARG A 40 -6.04 1.33 1.85
CA ARG A 40 -5.96 2.78 1.70
C ARG A 40 -5.32 3.45 2.93
N GLU A 41 -5.77 3.07 4.13
CA GLU A 41 -5.22 3.53 5.40
C GLU A 41 -3.71 3.27 5.53
N ASP A 42 -3.23 2.12 5.06
CA ASP A 42 -1.80 1.79 5.11
C ASP A 42 -0.98 2.60 4.10
N LEU A 43 -1.55 2.90 2.91
CA LEU A 43 -0.86 3.69 1.89
C LEU A 43 -0.77 5.17 2.27
N ARG A 44 -1.82 5.71 2.90
CA ARG A 44 -1.95 7.12 3.27
C ARG A 44 -0.65 7.75 3.82
N PRO A 45 0.03 7.22 4.86
CA PRO A 45 1.23 7.86 5.41
C PRO A 45 2.40 7.96 4.43
N PHE A 46 2.45 7.12 3.39
CA PHE A 46 3.53 7.10 2.41
C PHE A 46 3.29 8.01 1.21
N VAL A 47 2.01 8.25 0.86
CA VAL A 47 1.65 8.98 -0.37
C VAL A 47 0.87 10.26 -0.12
N ALA A 48 0.50 10.57 1.13
CA ALA A 48 -0.23 11.81 1.45
C ALA A 48 0.56 13.08 1.11
N ASP A 49 1.89 13.06 1.19
CA ASP A 49 2.72 14.22 0.82
C ASP A 49 2.78 14.45 -0.70
N LEU A 50 2.52 13.41 -1.49
CA LEU A 50 2.50 13.48 -2.95
C LEU A 50 1.22 14.13 -3.50
N ALA A 51 0.19 14.29 -2.67
CA ALA A 51 -1.08 14.88 -3.10
C ALA A 51 -0.90 16.37 -3.41
N GLN A 52 -1.26 16.76 -4.64
CA GLN A 52 -1.24 18.16 -5.06
C GLN A 52 -2.32 18.98 -4.34
N PRO A 53 -2.16 20.31 -4.19
CA PRO A 53 -3.21 21.15 -3.63
C PRO A 53 -4.50 21.03 -4.46
N GLY A 54 -5.59 20.61 -3.80
CA GLY A 54 -6.89 20.34 -4.45
C GLY A 54 -7.07 18.91 -4.96
N GLN A 55 -6.06 18.05 -4.87
CA GLN A 55 -6.18 16.63 -5.20
C GLN A 55 -6.48 15.81 -3.94
N THR A 56 -7.49 14.94 -4.02
CA THR A 56 -7.78 13.99 -2.95
C THR A 56 -6.83 12.80 -3.00
N LEU A 57 -6.57 12.19 -1.84
CA LEU A 57 -5.80 10.94 -1.76
C LEU A 57 -6.39 9.86 -2.68
N GLU A 58 -7.72 9.75 -2.75
CA GLU A 58 -8.38 8.78 -3.63
C GLU A 58 -8.09 9.05 -5.10
N ALA A 59 -8.13 10.31 -5.54
CA ALA A 59 -7.79 10.67 -6.92
C ALA A 59 -6.32 10.33 -7.26
N LEU A 60 -5.40 10.57 -6.31
CA LEU A 60 -4.00 10.17 -6.45
C LEU A 60 -3.88 8.63 -6.58
N LEU A 61 -4.54 7.89 -5.69
CA LEU A 61 -4.52 6.43 -5.69
C LEU A 61 -5.12 5.85 -6.97
N LEU A 62 -6.29 6.30 -7.41
CA LEU A 62 -6.93 5.82 -8.64
C LEU A 62 -6.09 6.11 -9.89
N ARG A 63 -5.24 7.14 -9.85
CA ARG A 63 -4.33 7.48 -10.96
C ARG A 63 -3.13 6.54 -11.05
N HIS A 64 -2.58 6.12 -9.91
CA HIS A 64 -1.34 5.34 -9.81
C HIS A 64 -1.54 3.88 -9.41
N SER A 65 -2.76 3.47 -9.09
CA SER A 65 -3.11 2.12 -8.64
C SER A 65 -4.46 1.69 -9.20
N ARG A 66 -4.73 0.38 -9.18
CA ARG A 66 -6.04 -0.20 -9.45
C ARG A 66 -6.66 -0.74 -8.17
N LEU A 67 -7.98 -0.63 -8.04
CA LEU A 67 -8.72 -1.28 -6.97
C LEU A 67 -8.94 -2.75 -7.31
N VAL A 68 -8.66 -3.61 -6.34
CA VAL A 68 -8.86 -5.05 -6.38
C VAL A 68 -9.75 -5.41 -5.21
N GLN A 69 -10.93 -5.95 -5.50
CA GLN A 69 -11.81 -6.52 -4.50
C GLN A 69 -11.81 -8.05 -4.68
N PRO A 70 -11.05 -8.80 -3.86
CA PRO A 70 -11.00 -10.26 -3.96
C PRO A 70 -12.29 -10.92 -3.47
N ASP A 71 -12.98 -10.28 -2.51
CA ASP A 71 -14.22 -10.79 -1.92
C ASP A 71 -15.22 -9.64 -1.71
N PRO A 72 -16.52 -9.82 -2.02
CA PRO A 72 -17.53 -8.78 -1.86
C PRO A 72 -17.77 -8.34 -0.40
N GLY A 73 -17.30 -9.10 0.59
CA GLY A 73 -17.35 -8.75 2.01
C GLY A 73 -16.09 -8.04 2.55
N GLN A 74 -15.04 -7.89 1.73
CA GLN A 74 -13.78 -7.28 2.14
C GLN A 74 -13.57 -5.89 1.55
N PRO A 75 -12.86 -5.00 2.26
CA PRO A 75 -12.52 -3.70 1.73
C PRO A 75 -11.66 -3.84 0.47
N ALA A 76 -11.90 -2.95 -0.50
CA ALA A 76 -11.11 -2.94 -1.72
C ALA A 76 -9.64 -2.58 -1.41
N LEU A 77 -8.72 -3.32 -2.03
CA LEU A 77 -7.28 -3.13 -1.89
C LEU A 77 -6.73 -2.42 -3.12
N HIS A 78 -5.63 -1.70 -2.96
CA HIS A 78 -4.90 -1.05 -4.03
C HIS A 78 -3.75 -1.93 -4.51
N ALA A 79 -3.64 -2.10 -5.82
CA ALA A 79 -2.53 -2.78 -6.50
C ALA A 79 -1.86 -1.85 -7.51
N ALA A 80 -0.58 -2.09 -7.83
CA ALA A 80 0.11 -1.38 -8.91
C ALA A 80 -0.71 -1.46 -10.21
N ARG A 81 -0.65 -0.37 -10.99
CA ARG A 81 -1.23 -0.39 -12.33
C ARG A 81 -0.38 -1.24 -13.27
#